data_AF-A0A0E4A7I8-F1
#
_entry.id   AF-A0A0E4A7I8-F1
#
_cell.length_a   1.000
_cell.length_b   1.000
_cell.length_c   1.000
_cell.angle_alpha   90.00
_cell.angle_beta   90.00
_cell.angle_gamma   90.00
#
_symmetry.space_group_name_H-M   'P 1'
#
loop_
_entity.id
_entity.type
_entity.pdbx_description
1 polymer ?
#
loop_
_entity_poly.entity_id
_entity_poly.type
_entity_poly.pdbx_seq_one_letter_code
_entity_poly.pdbx_strand_id
1 'polypeptide(L)'
;MARRTLVRTAAVLGAASLALAGCSSDKSDDSSSSGSTSGASAATTSVTTDCTPEQAKAGATPSTEALRIGTLLPDTGSLSFLGPPMVAGTQLGVNDVNAAGGVLGQPVQLIPGDSGDTTTDTANTTVDRELAAGTQVIVGAASSSVSLKVIDKIASAGVVMFSPANTSDQFVCYPDKGMYFRTAPTDVLQAQAVAQLISDDGGQRVAIMALNDPYGTGLADNIEKNLIDSGVPSDQIEKIIYDPNAQSFNSEVDQVKNFNPDAVALVGFEESAKIITRMHEVGIGPSDGMAMYGVDGNMGNALGESVAKPLLDTMQGTTPLTDVGAAFQDRLKAVNPSLIDFNYAGESYDAVVISALAAEQAKSTAGTDIAANINSVTEGGTKCTSYVECLPLVKAGTDIDYDGITGELDFNDSGEPSIGSYGKLKFGPENTLTTEGFVVVGK
;
A
#
# COMPACT_ATOMS: atom_id res chain seq x y z
N MET A 1 47.29 57.01 62.42
CA MET A 1 47.53 55.91 61.47
C MET A 1 46.57 56.16 60.30
N ALA A 2 46.96 56.60 59.11
CA ALA A 2 47.90 56.00 58.13
C ALA A 2 47.33 54.70 57.53
N ARG A 3 47.08 54.59 56.21
CA ARG A 3 47.21 55.59 55.11
C ARG A 3 46.25 55.27 53.94
N ARG A 4 46.12 56.20 52.98
CA ARG A 4 45.41 56.11 51.68
C ARG A 4 46.04 55.01 50.78
N THR A 5 45.50 54.56 49.62
CA THR A 5 44.86 55.31 48.51
C THR A 5 44.11 54.38 47.53
N LEU A 6 43.29 54.95 46.62
CA LEU A 6 42.72 54.28 45.44
C LEU A 6 43.79 53.91 44.38
N VAL A 7 43.46 53.06 43.38
CA VAL A 7 43.43 53.42 41.93
C VAL A 7 43.12 52.21 40.99
N ARG A 8 42.20 52.47 40.04
CA ARG A 8 41.95 51.92 38.67
C ARG A 8 42.55 50.58 38.17
N THR A 9 41.64 49.76 37.63
CA THR A 9 41.50 49.35 36.21
C THR A 9 42.75 49.06 35.34
N ALA A 10 42.86 47.82 34.86
CA ALA A 10 43.43 47.45 33.56
C ALA A 10 42.79 46.13 33.06
N ALA A 11 42.81 45.86 31.75
CA ALA A 11 42.26 44.64 31.15
C ALA A 11 43.38 43.69 30.67
N VAL A 12 43.09 42.39 30.56
CA VAL A 12 44.01 41.36 30.01
C VAL A 12 43.23 40.42 29.09
N LEU A 13 43.78 40.17 27.90
CA LEU A 13 43.33 39.15 26.95
C LEU A 13 43.95 37.80 27.31
N GLY A 14 43.24 36.69 27.05
CA GLY A 14 43.77 35.34 27.13
C GLY A 14 43.12 34.45 26.08
N ALA A 15 43.94 33.90 25.16
CA ALA A 15 43.48 33.05 24.07
C ALA A 15 44.49 31.94 23.78
N ALA A 16 43.98 30.82 23.27
CA ALA A 16 44.68 29.69 22.64
C ALA A 16 45.71 28.88 23.46
N SER A 17 45.56 27.56 23.39
CA SER A 17 46.64 26.57 23.40
C SER A 17 46.14 25.27 22.78
N LEU A 18 46.74 24.82 21.67
CA LEU A 18 46.65 23.44 21.21
C LEU A 18 47.76 22.61 21.88
N ALA A 19 47.56 21.31 22.02
CA ALA A 19 48.62 20.35 22.31
C ALA A 19 48.33 19.00 21.62
N LEU A 20 49.36 18.41 20.99
CA LEU A 20 49.32 17.06 20.39
C LEU A 20 50.28 16.12 21.14
N ALA A 21 49.92 14.83 21.20
CA ALA A 21 50.83 13.69 21.36
C ALA A 21 50.08 12.39 20.94
N GLY A 22 50.70 11.36 20.33
CA GLY A 22 52.04 11.29 19.75
C GLY A 22 52.56 9.85 19.57
N CYS A 23 53.02 9.49 18.36
CA CYS A 23 53.76 8.25 17.97
C CYS A 23 52.94 6.93 18.03
N SER A 24 53.25 5.83 17.30
CA SER A 24 54.29 5.43 16.31
C SER A 24 53.81 4.13 15.60
N SER A 25 54.40 3.48 14.57
CA SER A 25 55.43 3.69 13.52
C SER A 25 55.50 2.40 12.65
N ASP A 26 56.11 2.25 11.47
CA ASP A 26 57.03 3.12 10.72
C ASP A 26 56.78 3.12 9.18
N LYS A 27 57.21 2.09 8.41
CA LYS A 27 57.27 2.13 6.92
C LYS A 27 57.15 0.76 6.23
N SER A 28 56.56 0.74 5.03
CA SER A 28 57.22 0.37 3.75
C SER A 28 56.26 0.62 2.57
N ASP A 29 56.78 1.06 1.43
CA ASP A 29 56.02 1.30 0.19
C ASP A 29 55.86 0.01 -0.64
N ASP A 30 54.70 -0.17 -1.28
CA ASP A 30 54.65 -0.48 -2.73
C ASP A 30 53.25 -0.17 -3.31
N SER A 31 53.15 -0.10 -4.64
CA SER A 31 51.97 0.37 -5.37
C SER A 31 51.17 -0.74 -6.06
N SER A 32 49.85 -0.73 -5.90
CA SER A 32 48.93 -1.33 -6.87
C SER A 32 47.54 -0.70 -6.77
N SER A 33 46.84 -0.60 -7.90
CA SER A 33 45.50 -0.03 -7.99
C SER A 33 44.43 -1.12 -7.99
N SER A 34 43.46 -1.04 -7.09
CA SER A 34 42.14 -1.65 -7.25
C SER A 34 41.08 -0.64 -6.84
N GLY A 35 40.03 -0.53 -7.67
CA GLY A 35 38.89 0.32 -7.38
C GLY A 35 37.85 -0.47 -6.60
N SER A 36 37.43 0.05 -5.44
CA SER A 36 36.29 -0.47 -4.69
C SER A 36 35.26 0.64 -4.55
N THR A 37 34.23 0.60 -5.39
CA THR A 37 33.03 1.44 -5.22
C THR A 37 32.33 1.02 -3.93
N SER A 38 32.49 1.82 -2.88
CA SER A 38 31.71 1.68 -1.66
C SER A 38 30.23 1.84 -2.01
N GLY A 39 29.47 0.74 -2.00
CA GLY A 39 28.02 0.82 -2.09
C GLY A 39 27.50 1.66 -0.93
N ALA A 40 26.67 2.65 -1.24
CA ALA A 40 25.91 3.34 -0.21
C ALA A 40 24.84 2.36 0.30
N SER A 41 25.02 1.85 1.51
CA SER A 41 23.93 1.14 2.19
C SER A 41 22.76 2.11 2.31
N ALA A 42 21.63 1.79 1.69
CA ALA A 42 20.40 2.49 2.00
C ALA A 42 20.15 2.32 3.51
N ALA A 43 19.93 3.41 4.21
CA ALA A 43 19.51 3.35 5.60
C ALA A 43 18.02 3.00 5.59
N THR A 44 17.68 1.77 5.98
CA THR A 44 16.29 1.36 6.17
C THR A 44 15.70 2.20 7.29
N THR A 45 14.96 3.25 6.92
CA THR A 45 14.18 4.04 7.87
C THR A 45 13.00 3.19 8.29
N SER A 46 13.06 2.59 9.48
CA SER A 46 11.92 1.92 10.09
C SER A 46 10.78 2.93 10.25
N VAL A 47 9.73 2.78 9.44
CA VAL A 47 8.53 3.61 9.58
C VAL A 47 7.83 3.21 10.88
N THR A 48 7.53 4.19 11.71
CA THR A 48 6.67 3.96 12.87
C THR A 48 5.22 4.10 12.41
N THR A 49 4.41 3.05 12.59
CA THR A 49 2.96 3.12 12.45
C THR A 49 2.31 3.78 13.67
N ASP A 50 3.03 3.80 14.81
CA ASP A 50 2.66 4.60 15.98
C ASP A 50 2.98 6.07 15.70
N CYS A 51 2.01 6.82 15.19
CA CYS A 51 2.11 8.27 14.97
C CYS A 51 0.77 8.99 15.20
N THR A 52 0.73 10.29 14.90
CA THR A 52 -0.51 11.04 14.67
C THR A 52 -0.37 11.69 13.29
N PRO A 53 -1.09 11.20 12.27
CA PRO A 53 -1.02 11.73 10.90
C PRO A 53 -1.35 13.23 10.82
N GLU A 54 -0.78 13.94 9.83
CA GLU A 54 -1.18 15.33 9.59
C GLU A 54 -2.54 15.38 8.90
N GLN A 55 -3.56 15.86 9.60
CA GLN A 55 -4.89 16.08 9.00
C GLN A 55 -4.90 17.26 8.01
N ALA A 56 -5.65 17.07 6.92
CA ALA A 56 -5.92 18.10 5.92
C ALA A 56 -6.64 19.30 6.53
N LYS A 57 -6.38 20.47 5.96
CA LYS A 57 -6.90 21.75 6.46
C LYS A 57 -7.72 22.41 5.36
N ALA A 58 -9.03 22.35 5.51
CA ALA A 58 -9.98 22.96 4.58
C ALA A 58 -9.66 24.45 4.33
N GLY A 59 -9.81 24.87 3.08
CA GLY A 59 -9.54 26.22 2.61
C GLY A 59 -10.56 27.24 3.12
N ALA A 60 -10.15 28.51 3.14
CA ALA A 60 -11.02 29.63 3.54
C ALA A 60 -12.09 30.01 2.49
N THR A 61 -12.04 29.40 1.29
CA THR A 61 -12.92 29.71 0.15
C THR A 61 -13.27 28.42 -0.58
N PRO A 62 -14.53 27.93 -0.52
CA PRO A 62 -14.97 26.75 -1.26
C PRO A 62 -14.82 26.89 -2.77
N SER A 63 -14.48 25.78 -3.45
CA SER A 63 -14.61 25.64 -4.89
C SER A 63 -15.99 25.11 -5.26
N THR A 64 -16.63 25.69 -6.28
CA THR A 64 -17.87 25.15 -6.87
C THR A 64 -17.73 24.87 -8.37
N GLU A 65 -16.48 24.72 -8.85
CA GLU A 65 -16.24 24.10 -10.16
C GLU A 65 -16.67 22.63 -10.17
N ALA A 66 -16.95 22.10 -11.37
CA ALA A 66 -17.20 20.68 -11.55
C ALA A 66 -16.00 19.84 -11.04
N LEU A 67 -16.29 18.81 -10.26
CA LEU A 67 -15.28 17.89 -9.74
C LEU A 67 -14.61 17.16 -10.91
N ARG A 68 -13.28 17.23 -10.98
CA ARG A 68 -12.42 16.53 -11.93
C ARG A 68 -11.67 15.44 -11.19
N ILE A 69 -11.92 14.19 -11.58
CA ILE A 69 -11.27 13.00 -11.05
C ILE A 69 -10.28 12.50 -12.10
N GLY A 70 -9.00 12.45 -11.75
CA GLY A 70 -7.94 11.80 -12.49
C GLY A 70 -7.83 10.32 -12.16
N THR A 71 -7.07 9.59 -12.95
CA THR A 71 -6.74 8.19 -12.68
C THR A 71 -5.25 7.96 -12.92
N LEU A 72 -4.67 7.17 -12.02
CA LEU A 72 -3.29 6.72 -12.10
C LEU A 72 -3.28 5.20 -11.98
N LEU A 73 -4.00 4.56 -12.88
CA LEU A 73 -4.26 3.12 -12.87
C LEU A 73 -3.30 2.40 -13.84
N PRO A 74 -2.97 1.12 -13.63
CA PRO A 74 -1.99 0.44 -14.47
C PRO A 74 -2.63 0.02 -15.82
N ASP A 75 -2.57 0.90 -16.83
CA ASP A 75 -2.83 0.52 -18.23
C ASP A 75 -1.61 -0.21 -18.83
N THR A 76 -0.40 0.09 -18.34
CA THR A 76 0.85 -0.59 -18.70
C THR A 76 1.68 -1.02 -17.49
N GLY A 77 2.68 -1.87 -17.73
CA GLY A 77 3.60 -2.36 -16.71
C GLY A 77 3.16 -3.65 -16.02
N SER A 78 3.90 -4.02 -14.98
CA SER A 78 3.77 -5.27 -14.23
C SER A 78 2.37 -5.53 -13.65
N LEU A 79 1.68 -4.49 -13.18
CA LEU A 79 0.33 -4.58 -12.60
C LEU A 79 -0.80 -4.36 -13.63
N SER A 80 -0.51 -4.36 -14.93
CA SER A 80 -1.53 -4.05 -15.96
C SER A 80 -2.70 -5.03 -16.05
N PHE A 81 -2.60 -6.21 -15.40
CA PHE A 81 -3.73 -7.12 -15.22
C PHE A 81 -4.82 -6.56 -14.29
N LEU A 82 -4.48 -5.65 -13.36
CA LEU A 82 -5.42 -4.98 -12.45
C LEU A 82 -6.13 -3.79 -13.08
N GLY A 83 -5.56 -3.17 -14.12
CA GLY A 83 -6.11 -1.96 -14.76
C GLY A 83 -7.58 -2.09 -15.20
N PRO A 84 -7.97 -3.12 -15.99
CA PRO A 84 -9.32 -3.26 -16.51
C PRO A 84 -10.46 -3.25 -15.47
N PRO A 85 -10.41 -4.04 -14.36
CA PRO A 85 -11.44 -3.97 -13.32
C PRO A 85 -11.45 -2.63 -12.57
N MET A 86 -10.28 -2.07 -12.24
CA MET A 86 -10.18 -0.77 -11.54
C MET A 86 -10.75 0.39 -12.37
N VAL A 87 -10.41 0.45 -13.66
CA VAL A 87 -10.94 1.47 -14.60
C VAL A 87 -12.46 1.34 -14.73
N ALA A 88 -12.99 0.11 -14.80
CA ALA A 88 -14.43 -0.12 -14.84
C ALA A 88 -15.14 0.30 -13.54
N GLY A 89 -14.54 0.04 -12.38
CA GLY A 89 -15.04 0.48 -11.07
C GLY A 89 -15.11 2.00 -10.95
N THR A 90 -13.99 2.70 -11.22
CA THR A 90 -13.92 4.17 -11.24
C THR A 90 -14.96 4.78 -12.18
N GLN A 91 -15.06 4.26 -13.41
CA GLN A 91 -16.00 4.75 -14.41
C GLN A 91 -17.47 4.48 -14.00
N LEU A 92 -17.76 3.35 -13.35
CA LEU A 92 -19.08 3.05 -12.80
C LEU A 92 -19.45 4.01 -11.66
N GLY A 93 -18.51 4.34 -10.77
CA GLY A 93 -18.72 5.32 -9.70
C GLY A 93 -19.06 6.70 -10.25
N VAL A 94 -18.30 7.17 -11.25
CA VAL A 94 -18.58 8.44 -11.95
C VAL A 94 -19.95 8.42 -12.65
N ASN A 95 -20.35 7.28 -13.23
CA ASN A 95 -21.66 7.14 -13.88
C ASN A 95 -22.81 7.24 -12.87
N ASP A 96 -22.73 6.55 -11.74
CA ASP A 96 -23.75 6.58 -10.67
C ASP A 96 -23.87 7.97 -10.03
N VAL A 97 -22.73 8.61 -9.71
CA VAL A 97 -22.70 9.98 -9.17
C VAL A 97 -23.35 10.96 -10.15
N ASN A 98 -23.05 10.85 -11.45
CA ASN A 98 -23.65 11.70 -12.47
C ASN A 98 -25.14 11.40 -12.72
N ALA A 99 -25.57 10.14 -12.62
CA ALA A 99 -26.98 9.75 -12.71
C ALA A 99 -27.82 10.31 -11.55
N ALA A 100 -27.23 10.47 -10.37
CA ALA A 100 -27.83 11.13 -9.20
C ALA A 100 -27.83 12.68 -9.28
N GLY A 101 -27.31 13.27 -10.36
CA GLY A 101 -27.26 14.72 -10.59
C GLY A 101 -25.89 15.38 -10.41
N GLY A 102 -24.84 14.59 -10.14
CA GLY A 102 -23.48 15.07 -9.97
C GLY A 102 -23.20 15.72 -8.60
N VAL A 103 -21.99 16.24 -8.46
CA VAL A 103 -21.48 16.87 -7.22
C VAL A 103 -21.77 18.38 -7.28
N LEU A 104 -22.44 18.89 -6.24
CA LEU A 104 -22.93 20.28 -6.16
C LEU A 104 -23.80 20.70 -7.36
N GLY A 105 -24.44 19.72 -8.02
CA GLY A 105 -25.24 19.92 -9.23
C GLY A 105 -24.43 20.09 -10.52
N GLN A 106 -23.14 19.73 -10.52
CA GLN A 106 -22.29 19.67 -11.71
C GLN A 106 -21.86 18.23 -12.00
N PRO A 107 -21.84 17.79 -13.28
CA PRO A 107 -21.36 16.47 -13.62
C PRO A 107 -19.85 16.34 -13.37
N VAL A 108 -19.46 15.26 -12.71
CA VAL A 108 -18.08 14.83 -12.48
C VAL A 108 -17.42 14.50 -13.81
N GLN A 109 -16.19 14.98 -13.99
CA GLN A 109 -15.38 14.79 -15.20
C GLN A 109 -14.26 13.79 -14.89
N LEU A 110 -14.25 12.65 -15.58
CA LEU A 110 -13.18 11.65 -15.46
C LEU A 110 -12.06 11.95 -16.47
N ILE A 111 -10.82 11.88 -16.02
CA ILE A 111 -9.60 12.05 -16.81
C ILE A 111 -8.81 10.73 -16.73
N PRO A 112 -8.78 9.92 -17.82
CA PRO A 112 -8.01 8.68 -17.86
C PRO A 112 -6.49 8.90 -17.74
N GLY A 113 -5.80 7.99 -17.06
CA GLY A 113 -4.34 8.01 -16.95
C GLY A 113 -3.68 6.73 -16.47
N ASP A 114 -2.55 6.43 -17.13
CA ASP A 114 -1.69 5.29 -16.84
C ASP A 114 -0.67 5.60 -15.74
N SER A 115 -0.42 4.65 -14.84
CA SER A 115 0.68 4.67 -13.89
C SER A 115 2.01 4.19 -14.49
N GLY A 116 1.96 3.17 -15.35
CA GLY A 116 3.12 2.36 -15.71
C GLY A 116 3.84 1.74 -14.50
N ASP A 117 5.09 1.32 -14.71
CA ASP A 117 6.00 0.80 -13.68
C ASP A 117 6.97 1.86 -13.13
N THR A 118 7.59 1.56 -11.99
CA THR A 118 8.72 2.33 -11.43
C THR A 118 9.98 2.36 -12.31
N THR A 119 10.08 1.51 -13.33
CA THR A 119 11.11 1.55 -14.38
C THR A 119 10.85 2.64 -15.43
N THR A 120 9.67 3.27 -15.41
CA THR A 120 9.23 4.31 -16.33
C THR A 120 9.05 5.66 -15.64
N ASP A 121 8.75 6.70 -16.42
CA ASP A 121 8.33 8.03 -15.94
C ASP A 121 6.85 8.33 -16.28
N THR A 122 6.07 7.28 -16.57
CA THR A 122 4.67 7.37 -17.00
C THR A 122 3.81 8.04 -15.93
N ALA A 123 3.89 7.59 -14.67
CA ALA A 123 3.14 8.18 -13.56
C ALA A 123 3.41 9.69 -13.38
N ASN A 124 4.67 10.14 -13.48
CA ASN A 124 5.01 11.56 -13.41
C ASN A 124 4.34 12.36 -14.53
N THR A 125 4.40 11.83 -15.76
CA THR A 125 3.82 12.46 -16.96
C THR A 125 2.29 12.49 -16.91
N THR A 126 1.65 11.46 -16.35
CA THR A 126 0.20 11.44 -16.09
C THR A 126 -0.18 12.49 -15.04
N VAL A 127 0.48 12.51 -13.89
CA VAL A 127 0.16 13.49 -12.83
C VAL A 127 0.39 14.93 -13.31
N ASP A 128 1.48 15.21 -14.05
CA ASP A 128 1.71 16.56 -14.59
C ASP A 128 0.61 17.00 -15.58
N ARG A 129 0.03 16.06 -16.35
CA ARG A 129 -1.15 16.31 -17.20
C ARG A 129 -2.40 16.57 -16.38
N GLU A 130 -2.64 15.81 -15.32
CA GLU A 130 -3.85 15.90 -14.49
C GLU A 130 -3.87 17.15 -13.61
N LEU A 131 -2.72 17.52 -13.03
CA LEU A 131 -2.56 18.79 -12.31
C LEU A 131 -2.75 19.97 -13.27
N ALA A 132 -2.21 19.91 -14.49
CA ALA A 132 -2.44 20.94 -15.53
C ALA A 132 -3.90 21.01 -16.02
N ALA A 133 -4.67 19.92 -15.88
CA ALA A 133 -6.11 19.89 -16.18
C ALA A 133 -7.00 20.40 -15.02
N GLY A 134 -6.42 20.74 -13.86
CA GLY A 134 -7.18 21.19 -12.70
C GLY A 134 -7.98 20.08 -12.01
N THR A 135 -7.38 18.89 -11.94
CA THR A 135 -7.88 17.72 -11.19
C THR A 135 -7.88 18.00 -9.68
N GLN A 136 -8.86 17.50 -8.93
CA GLN A 136 -8.91 17.65 -7.45
C GLN A 136 -8.81 16.33 -6.69
N VAL A 137 -9.04 15.19 -7.34
CA VAL A 137 -8.82 13.83 -6.81
C VAL A 137 -8.18 12.97 -7.90
N ILE A 138 -7.16 12.19 -7.59
CA ILE A 138 -6.53 11.20 -8.48
C ILE A 138 -6.73 9.81 -7.87
N VAL A 139 -7.47 8.94 -8.55
CA VAL A 139 -7.69 7.54 -8.11
C VAL A 139 -6.53 6.67 -8.59
N GLY A 140 -5.72 6.18 -7.65
CA GLY A 140 -4.49 5.42 -7.90
C GLY A 140 -3.32 5.83 -6.98
N ALA A 141 -2.14 5.23 -7.10
CA ALA A 141 -1.81 4.13 -8.01
C ALA A 141 -1.90 2.77 -7.32
N ALA A 142 -2.02 1.72 -8.14
CA ALA A 142 -2.12 0.34 -7.66
C ALA A 142 -0.86 -0.13 -6.93
N SER A 143 0.32 0.24 -7.45
CA SER A 143 1.61 -0.07 -6.80
C SER A 143 1.92 0.95 -5.70
N SER A 144 2.28 0.46 -4.53
CA SER A 144 2.89 1.24 -3.44
C SER A 144 4.12 2.01 -3.94
N SER A 145 4.99 1.33 -4.68
CA SER A 145 6.26 1.85 -5.18
C SER A 145 6.11 2.87 -6.31
N VAL A 146 5.02 2.82 -7.09
CA VAL A 146 4.67 3.91 -8.01
C VAL A 146 4.04 5.08 -7.24
N SER A 147 3.21 4.80 -6.23
CA SER A 147 2.52 5.85 -5.46
C SER A 147 3.50 6.72 -4.66
N LEU A 148 4.49 6.10 -4.01
CA LEU A 148 5.59 6.79 -3.30
C LEU A 148 6.44 7.72 -4.20
N LYS A 149 6.40 7.56 -5.54
CA LYS A 149 7.08 8.49 -6.46
C LYS A 149 6.32 9.80 -6.70
N VAL A 150 5.00 9.81 -6.52
CA VAL A 150 4.13 10.92 -6.95
C VAL A 150 3.32 11.55 -5.82
N ILE A 151 3.15 10.86 -4.68
CA ILE A 151 2.42 11.34 -3.51
C ILE A 151 2.82 12.77 -3.10
N ASP A 152 4.13 13.03 -2.98
CA ASP A 152 4.70 14.36 -2.69
C ASP A 152 4.26 15.45 -3.69
N LYS A 153 4.16 15.10 -4.99
CA LYS A 153 3.77 16.02 -6.07
C LYS A 153 2.28 16.34 -5.98
N ILE A 154 1.45 15.31 -5.81
CA ILE A 154 -0.02 15.42 -5.75
C ILE A 154 -0.44 16.17 -4.48
N ALA A 155 0.07 15.76 -3.32
CA ALA A 155 -0.13 16.42 -2.03
C ALA A 155 0.32 17.89 -2.03
N SER A 156 1.46 18.20 -2.66
CA SER A 156 1.95 19.59 -2.75
C SER A 156 1.13 20.47 -3.70
N ALA A 157 0.28 19.90 -4.54
CA ALA A 157 -0.69 20.64 -5.35
C ALA A 157 -2.04 20.86 -4.64
N GLY A 158 -2.26 20.27 -3.45
CA GLY A 158 -3.55 20.32 -2.76
C GLY A 158 -4.63 19.44 -3.42
N VAL A 159 -4.19 18.38 -4.13
CA VAL A 159 -5.02 17.39 -4.82
C VAL A 159 -5.03 16.11 -3.99
N VAL A 160 -6.17 15.43 -3.89
CA VAL A 160 -6.28 14.15 -3.18
C VAL A 160 -5.64 13.05 -4.01
N MET A 161 -4.86 12.17 -3.37
CA MET A 161 -4.44 10.88 -3.93
C MET A 161 -5.20 9.77 -3.20
N PHE A 162 -5.98 8.98 -3.93
CA PHE A 162 -6.83 7.95 -3.34
C PHE A 162 -6.51 6.58 -3.98
N SER A 163 -5.70 5.73 -3.34
CA SER A 163 -5.37 4.41 -3.90
C SER A 163 -6.44 3.37 -3.58
N PRO A 164 -6.98 2.66 -4.58
CA PRO A 164 -7.91 1.57 -4.34
C PRO A 164 -7.24 0.21 -4.18
N ALA A 165 -5.90 0.12 -4.14
CA ALA A 165 -5.22 -1.19 -4.12
C ALA A 165 -3.89 -1.27 -3.35
N ASN A 166 -3.19 -0.17 -3.09
CA ASN A 166 -1.85 -0.30 -2.47
C ASN A 166 -1.93 -0.48 -0.95
N THR A 167 -1.11 -1.40 -0.42
CA THR A 167 -1.22 -1.89 0.96
C THR A 167 -0.04 -1.49 1.86
N SER A 168 1.09 -1.01 1.33
CA SER A 168 2.32 -0.70 2.09
C SER A 168 2.08 0.09 3.38
N ASP A 169 2.73 -0.34 4.46
CA ASP A 169 2.70 0.31 5.78
C ASP A 169 3.34 1.71 5.78
N GLN A 170 4.19 2.01 4.78
CA GLN A 170 4.86 3.30 4.65
C GLN A 170 3.89 4.50 4.47
N PHE A 171 2.64 4.25 4.08
CA PHE A 171 1.61 5.29 3.95
C PHE A 171 0.99 5.69 5.29
N VAL A 172 0.93 4.79 6.29
CA VAL A 172 0.21 4.99 7.57
C VAL A 172 0.65 6.28 8.28
N CYS A 173 1.91 6.67 8.14
CA CYS A 173 2.50 7.84 8.77
C CYS A 173 3.29 8.72 7.78
N TYR A 174 2.87 8.74 6.51
CA TYR A 174 3.52 9.55 5.48
C TYR A 174 3.25 11.05 5.67
N PRO A 175 4.20 11.95 5.36
CA PRO A 175 3.99 13.41 5.48
C PRO A 175 3.25 14.04 4.28
N ASP A 176 2.15 13.43 3.81
CA ASP A 176 1.36 13.92 2.66
C ASP A 176 0.44 15.11 2.98
N LYS A 177 0.41 15.59 4.24
CA LYS A 177 -0.43 16.70 4.74
C LYS A 177 -1.94 16.38 4.81
N GLY A 178 -2.30 15.10 4.85
CA GLY A 178 -3.68 14.60 4.91
C GLY A 178 -4.34 14.53 3.54
N MET A 179 -3.53 14.45 2.48
CA MET A 179 -3.98 14.42 1.09
C MET A 179 -3.97 13.00 0.50
N TYR A 180 -3.43 12.01 1.23
CA TYR A 180 -3.40 10.61 0.83
C TYR A 180 -4.48 9.79 1.55
N PHE A 181 -5.14 8.90 0.81
CA PHE A 181 -6.16 7.98 1.31
C PHE A 181 -6.09 6.64 0.55
N ARG A 182 -6.64 5.58 1.13
CA ARG A 182 -6.84 4.30 0.42
C ARG A 182 -8.08 3.54 0.86
N THR A 183 -8.73 2.85 -0.09
CA THR A 183 -9.83 1.91 0.21
C THR A 183 -9.34 0.47 0.42
N ALA A 184 -8.09 0.16 0.03
CA ALA A 184 -7.45 -1.10 0.38
C ALA A 184 -6.95 -1.08 1.84
N PRO A 185 -7.18 -2.12 2.65
CA PRO A 185 -6.60 -2.24 3.99
C PRO A 185 -5.06 -2.37 3.96
N THR A 186 -4.40 -1.93 5.04
CA THR A 186 -2.94 -1.90 5.18
C THR A 186 -2.28 -3.28 5.35
N ASP A 187 -1.03 -3.42 4.91
CA ASP A 187 -0.17 -4.60 5.08
C ASP A 187 -0.01 -4.98 6.57
N VAL A 188 -0.10 -4.01 7.49
CA VAL A 188 -0.09 -4.25 8.94
C VAL A 188 -1.22 -5.21 9.36
N LEU A 189 -2.39 -5.08 8.72
CA LEU A 189 -3.55 -5.94 8.96
C LEU A 189 -3.39 -7.28 8.24
N GLN A 190 -2.93 -7.29 6.98
CA GLN A 190 -2.73 -8.55 6.25
C GLN A 190 -1.67 -9.44 6.92
N ALA A 191 -0.59 -8.84 7.42
CA ALA A 191 0.46 -9.52 8.15
C ALA A 191 -0.06 -10.24 9.40
N GLN A 192 -1.05 -9.68 10.10
CA GLN A 192 -1.68 -10.34 11.25
C GLN A 192 -2.47 -11.57 10.80
N ALA A 193 -3.25 -11.46 9.73
CA ALA A 193 -4.02 -12.57 9.18
C ALA A 193 -3.11 -13.71 8.65
N VAL A 194 -1.98 -13.38 8.01
CA VAL A 194 -0.98 -14.37 7.55
C VAL A 194 -0.24 -15.02 8.72
N ALA A 195 0.28 -14.23 9.67
CA ALA A 195 1.00 -14.77 10.83
C ALA A 195 0.09 -15.63 11.74
N GLN A 196 -1.18 -15.25 11.91
CA GLN A 196 -2.17 -16.07 12.61
C GLN A 196 -2.43 -17.39 11.87
N LEU A 197 -2.54 -17.37 10.53
CA LEU A 197 -2.74 -18.59 9.73
C LEU A 197 -1.54 -19.55 9.83
N ILE A 198 -0.30 -19.03 9.75
CA ILE A 198 0.93 -19.81 9.97
C ILE A 198 0.97 -20.42 11.38
N SER A 199 0.52 -19.66 12.39
CA SER A 199 0.51 -20.09 13.79
C SER A 199 -0.61 -21.09 14.11
N ASP A 200 -1.79 -20.94 13.48
CA ASP A 200 -2.93 -21.87 13.58
C ASP A 200 -2.54 -23.28 13.10
N ASP A 201 -1.83 -23.34 11.97
CA ASP A 201 -1.34 -24.59 11.36
C ASP A 201 -0.04 -25.11 12.01
N GLY A 202 0.50 -24.39 13.00
CA GLY A 202 1.61 -24.85 13.85
C GLY A 202 3.01 -24.62 13.29
N GLY A 203 3.19 -23.68 12.36
CA GLY A 203 4.52 -23.26 11.88
C GLY A 203 5.37 -22.67 13.01
N GLN A 204 6.61 -23.11 13.14
CA GLN A 204 7.56 -22.71 14.20
C GLN A 204 8.95 -22.39 13.66
N ARG A 205 9.22 -22.63 12.37
CA ARG A 205 10.45 -22.27 11.67
C ARG A 205 10.11 -21.78 10.27
N VAL A 206 10.01 -20.46 10.11
CA VAL A 206 9.37 -19.82 8.96
C VAL A 206 10.39 -19.17 8.04
N ALA A 207 10.34 -19.45 6.74
CA ALA A 207 11.01 -18.63 5.73
C ALA A 207 10.03 -17.60 5.16
N ILE A 208 10.44 -16.34 5.03
CA ILE A 208 9.63 -15.27 4.44
C ILE A 208 10.32 -14.81 3.16
N MET A 209 9.85 -15.28 2.01
CA MET A 209 10.31 -14.81 0.71
C MET A 209 9.52 -13.56 0.31
N ALA A 210 10.20 -12.48 -0.09
CA ALA A 210 9.52 -11.25 -0.49
C ALA A 210 10.22 -10.48 -1.61
N LEU A 211 9.45 -9.89 -2.51
CA LEU A 211 9.97 -8.96 -3.52
C LEU A 211 10.65 -7.72 -2.89
N ASN A 212 11.69 -7.23 -3.54
CA ASN A 212 12.50 -6.09 -3.09
C ASN A 212 11.86 -4.74 -3.43
N ASP A 213 10.68 -4.47 -2.87
CA ASP A 213 9.98 -3.18 -3.00
C ASP A 213 9.22 -2.80 -1.72
N PRO A 214 8.84 -1.52 -1.54
CA PRO A 214 8.02 -1.02 -0.42
C PRO A 214 6.76 -1.81 0.00
N TYR A 215 6.13 -2.59 -0.89
CA TYR A 215 5.06 -3.53 -0.51
C TYR A 215 5.69 -4.81 0.05
N GLY A 216 6.57 -5.46 -0.75
CA GLY A 216 7.20 -6.72 -0.38
C GLY A 216 7.96 -6.68 0.95
N THR A 217 8.80 -5.67 1.16
CA THR A 217 9.57 -5.53 2.39
C THR A 217 8.70 -5.12 3.58
N GLY A 218 7.69 -4.26 3.37
CA GLY A 218 6.78 -3.81 4.44
C GLY A 218 5.94 -4.97 4.98
N LEU A 219 5.28 -5.71 4.09
CA LEU A 219 4.49 -6.89 4.47
C LEU A 219 5.38 -7.98 5.11
N ALA A 220 6.59 -8.21 4.62
CA ALA A 220 7.54 -9.17 5.21
C ALA A 220 8.03 -8.76 6.62
N ASP A 221 8.34 -7.49 6.84
CA ASP A 221 8.73 -6.95 8.15
C ASP A 221 7.60 -7.09 9.18
N ASN A 222 6.35 -6.82 8.76
CA ASN A 222 5.18 -6.98 9.62
C ASN A 222 4.85 -8.47 9.90
N ILE A 223 5.01 -9.37 8.93
CA ILE A 223 4.84 -10.82 9.15
C ILE A 223 5.89 -11.35 10.14
N GLU A 224 7.16 -10.98 10.00
CA GLU A 224 8.23 -11.34 10.95
C GLU A 224 7.89 -10.86 12.36
N LYS A 225 7.49 -9.59 12.51
CA LYS A 225 7.07 -9.02 13.79
C LYS A 225 5.91 -9.80 14.42
N ASN A 226 4.84 -10.07 13.67
CA ASN A 226 3.66 -10.75 14.21
C ASN A 226 3.94 -12.21 14.60
N LEU A 227 4.86 -12.90 13.89
CA LEU A 227 5.32 -14.24 14.27
C LEU A 227 6.14 -14.20 15.58
N ILE A 228 7.02 -13.20 15.75
CA ILE A 228 7.79 -13.00 16.99
C ILE A 228 6.87 -12.69 18.17
N ASP A 229 5.90 -11.80 18.00
CA ASP A 229 4.91 -11.46 19.04
C ASP A 229 3.99 -12.66 19.36
N SER A 230 3.77 -13.56 18.41
CA SER A 230 3.08 -14.85 18.60
C SER A 230 3.95 -15.93 19.27
N GLY A 231 5.25 -15.67 19.47
CA GLY A 231 6.17 -16.52 20.22
C GLY A 231 7.16 -17.35 19.39
N VAL A 232 7.19 -17.18 18.07
CA VAL A 232 8.24 -17.79 17.20
C VAL A 232 9.58 -17.10 17.49
N PRO A 233 10.65 -17.81 17.88
CA PRO A 233 11.94 -17.17 18.13
C PRO A 233 12.52 -16.59 16.83
N SER A 234 13.18 -15.43 16.89
CA SER A 234 13.71 -14.77 15.69
C SER A 234 14.87 -15.50 15.02
N ASP A 235 15.52 -16.48 15.66
CA ASP A 235 16.47 -17.39 15.01
C ASP A 235 15.81 -18.59 14.29
N GLN A 236 14.47 -18.67 14.37
CA GLN A 236 13.60 -19.55 13.60
C GLN A 236 12.84 -18.81 12.49
N ILE A 237 13.21 -17.55 12.18
CA ILE A 237 12.69 -16.83 11.01
C ILE A 237 13.86 -16.47 10.08
N GLU A 238 13.74 -16.74 8.77
CA GLU A 238 14.69 -16.27 7.76
C GLU A 238 13.95 -15.51 6.65
N LYS A 239 14.25 -14.21 6.52
CA LYS A 239 13.65 -13.31 5.53
C LYS A 239 14.57 -13.17 4.31
N ILE A 240 14.06 -13.53 3.13
CA ILE A 240 14.80 -13.68 1.88
C ILE A 240 14.20 -12.71 0.85
N ILE A 241 14.88 -11.57 0.68
CA ILE A 241 14.44 -10.50 -0.23
C ILE A 241 14.98 -10.74 -1.65
N TYR A 242 14.11 -10.72 -2.66
CA TYR A 242 14.43 -11.06 -4.06
C TYR A 242 14.15 -9.91 -5.06
N ASP A 243 14.94 -9.80 -6.12
CA ASP A 243 14.61 -8.91 -7.26
C ASP A 243 13.53 -9.56 -8.12
N PRO A 244 12.30 -9.00 -8.25
CA PRO A 244 11.25 -9.59 -9.07
C PRO A 244 11.61 -9.67 -10.57
N ASN A 245 12.60 -8.89 -11.02
CA ASN A 245 13.12 -8.91 -12.40
C ASN A 245 14.18 -10.01 -12.63
N ALA A 246 14.54 -10.78 -11.61
CA ALA A 246 15.56 -11.82 -11.70
C ALA A 246 15.24 -12.86 -12.78
N GLN A 247 16.28 -13.31 -13.47
CA GLN A 247 16.16 -14.35 -14.51
C GLN A 247 15.92 -15.75 -13.91
N SER A 248 16.22 -15.94 -12.62
CA SER A 248 16.00 -17.19 -11.87
C SER A 248 16.07 -16.90 -10.37
N PHE A 249 15.23 -17.56 -9.58
CA PHE A 249 15.19 -17.43 -8.11
C PHE A 249 15.97 -18.56 -7.40
N ASN A 250 17.08 -18.98 -7.98
CA ASN A 250 17.80 -20.18 -7.56
C ASN A 250 18.51 -20.00 -6.22
N SER A 251 19.16 -18.86 -6.01
CA SER A 251 19.86 -18.54 -4.76
C SER A 251 18.90 -18.37 -3.59
N GLU A 252 17.68 -17.92 -3.86
CA GLU A 252 16.64 -17.60 -2.89
C GLU A 252 15.94 -18.91 -2.46
N VAL A 253 15.59 -19.77 -3.41
CA VAL A 253 15.06 -21.11 -3.13
C VAL A 253 16.12 -22.03 -2.48
N ASP A 254 17.39 -21.92 -2.87
CA ASP A 254 18.47 -22.66 -2.21
C ASP A 254 18.70 -22.13 -0.77
N GLN A 255 18.46 -20.85 -0.47
CA GLN A 255 18.45 -20.33 0.92
C GLN A 255 17.30 -20.96 1.74
N VAL A 256 16.05 -20.90 1.26
CA VAL A 256 14.91 -21.59 1.91
C VAL A 256 15.24 -23.06 2.19
N LYS A 257 15.81 -23.76 1.20
CA LYS A 257 16.17 -25.18 1.35
C LYS A 257 17.27 -25.44 2.37
N ASN A 258 18.26 -24.55 2.48
CA ASN A 258 19.32 -24.65 3.48
C ASN A 258 18.84 -24.27 4.89
N PHE A 259 17.91 -23.33 5.01
CA PHE A 259 17.25 -22.97 6.27
C PHE A 259 16.39 -24.12 6.81
N ASN A 260 15.80 -24.93 5.92
CA ASN A 260 14.90 -26.04 6.24
C ASN A 260 13.74 -25.59 7.19
N PRO A 261 12.82 -24.75 6.69
CA PRO A 261 11.64 -24.33 7.43
C PRO A 261 10.60 -25.46 7.55
N ASP A 262 9.61 -25.24 8.41
CA ASP A 262 8.32 -25.95 8.40
C ASP A 262 7.21 -25.16 7.68
N ALA A 263 7.39 -23.84 7.49
CA ALA A 263 6.46 -22.95 6.79
C ALA A 263 7.19 -21.94 5.88
N VAL A 264 6.60 -21.61 4.72
CA VAL A 264 7.08 -20.56 3.82
C VAL A 264 5.99 -19.53 3.55
N ALA A 265 6.20 -18.28 3.95
CA ALA A 265 5.43 -17.14 3.46
C ALA A 265 6.04 -16.62 2.14
N LEU A 266 5.21 -16.35 1.14
CA LEU A 266 5.64 -15.83 -0.17
C LEU A 266 4.88 -14.55 -0.52
N VAL A 267 5.57 -13.42 -0.42
CA VAL A 267 5.08 -12.08 -0.77
C VAL A 267 5.56 -11.72 -2.17
N GLY A 268 4.67 -11.73 -3.16
CA GLY A 268 5.03 -11.65 -4.57
C GLY A 268 3.83 -11.51 -5.50
N PHE A 269 4.10 -11.18 -6.77
CA PHE A 269 3.10 -11.15 -7.84
C PHE A 269 3.29 -12.34 -8.81
N GLU A 270 3.16 -12.15 -10.12
CA GLU A 270 3.27 -13.20 -11.15
C GLU A 270 4.58 -14.02 -11.06
N GLU A 271 5.67 -13.42 -10.59
CA GLU A 271 6.96 -14.11 -10.44
C GLU A 271 6.95 -15.21 -9.39
N SER A 272 5.97 -15.22 -8.48
CA SER A 272 5.66 -16.32 -7.56
C SER A 272 5.55 -17.65 -8.30
N ALA A 273 5.01 -17.66 -9.53
CA ALA A 273 4.90 -18.84 -10.38
C ALA A 273 6.26 -19.52 -10.66
N LYS A 274 7.30 -18.71 -10.88
CA LYS A 274 8.68 -19.17 -11.12
C LYS A 274 9.31 -19.68 -9.82
N ILE A 275 9.08 -18.98 -8.71
CA ILE A 275 9.57 -19.37 -7.37
C ILE A 275 9.01 -20.73 -6.98
N ILE A 276 7.69 -20.90 -7.04
CA ILE A 276 7.00 -22.14 -6.66
C ILE A 276 7.41 -23.31 -7.58
N THR A 277 7.49 -23.08 -8.90
CA THR A 277 8.01 -24.08 -9.83
C THR A 277 9.44 -24.51 -9.46
N ARG A 278 10.31 -23.56 -9.13
CA ARG A 278 11.69 -23.83 -8.73
C ARG A 278 11.77 -24.54 -7.37
N MET A 279 10.90 -24.22 -6.42
CA MET A 279 10.79 -24.94 -5.14
C MET A 279 10.38 -26.39 -5.34
N HIS A 280 9.48 -26.67 -6.29
CA HIS A 280 9.13 -28.05 -6.66
C HIS A 280 10.29 -28.81 -7.31
N GLU A 281 11.06 -28.19 -8.22
CA GLU A 281 12.25 -28.82 -8.82
C GLU A 281 13.27 -29.32 -7.80
N VAL A 282 13.32 -28.70 -6.61
CA VAL A 282 14.19 -29.12 -5.51
C VAL A 282 13.45 -29.87 -4.38
N GLY A 283 12.16 -30.15 -4.53
CA GLY A 283 11.36 -30.95 -3.59
C GLY A 283 11.03 -30.23 -2.27
N ILE A 284 10.74 -28.93 -2.32
CA ILE A 284 10.21 -28.13 -1.19
C ILE A 284 9.03 -27.24 -1.61
N GLY A 285 8.28 -27.60 -2.67
CA GLY A 285 7.05 -26.89 -3.06
C GLY A 285 5.81 -27.33 -2.26
N PRO A 286 4.65 -26.67 -2.42
CA PRO A 286 3.40 -27.04 -1.77
C PRO A 286 3.01 -28.50 -2.04
N SER A 287 3.07 -28.90 -3.32
CA SER A 287 2.81 -30.27 -3.77
C SER A 287 3.80 -31.32 -3.26
N ASP A 288 4.92 -30.91 -2.65
CA ASP A 288 5.90 -31.79 -2.01
C ASP A 288 5.70 -31.90 -0.49
N GLY A 289 4.71 -31.17 0.07
CA GLY A 289 4.37 -31.17 1.49
C GLY A 289 4.95 -30.00 2.30
N MET A 290 5.47 -28.95 1.65
CA MET A 290 5.84 -27.71 2.34
C MET A 290 4.60 -26.86 2.62
N ALA A 291 4.38 -26.44 3.87
CA ALA A 291 3.29 -25.52 4.18
C ALA A 291 3.60 -24.13 3.62
N MET A 292 2.84 -23.67 2.63
CA MET A 292 3.07 -22.40 1.94
C MET A 292 1.87 -21.45 2.10
N TYR A 293 2.19 -20.18 2.32
CA TYR A 293 1.25 -19.10 2.65
C TYR A 293 1.47 -17.91 1.71
N GLY A 294 0.50 -17.65 0.84
CA GLY A 294 0.47 -16.51 -0.07
C GLY A 294 -0.26 -15.29 0.48
N VAL A 295 -0.24 -14.22 -0.30
CA VAL A 295 -0.80 -12.88 -0.02
C VAL A 295 -1.68 -12.41 -1.17
N ASP A 296 -2.22 -11.20 -1.10
CA ASP A 296 -3.16 -10.66 -2.08
C ASP A 296 -2.60 -10.66 -3.52
N GLY A 297 -1.32 -10.31 -3.67
CA GLY A 297 -0.60 -10.30 -4.94
C GLY A 297 -0.47 -11.66 -5.64
N ASN A 298 -0.67 -12.79 -4.95
CA ASN A 298 -0.53 -14.13 -5.54
C ASN A 298 -1.64 -15.14 -5.21
N MET A 299 -2.55 -14.86 -4.27
CA MET A 299 -3.74 -15.69 -3.96
C MET A 299 -4.91 -15.44 -4.94
N GLY A 300 -4.61 -15.41 -6.24
CA GLY A 300 -5.59 -15.24 -7.33
C GLY A 300 -5.53 -16.37 -8.37
N ASN A 301 -6.62 -16.56 -9.13
CA ASN A 301 -6.73 -17.64 -10.12
C ASN A 301 -5.64 -17.58 -11.21
N ALA A 302 -5.12 -16.40 -11.52
CA ALA A 302 -4.03 -16.22 -12.48
C ALA A 302 -2.75 -17.01 -12.09
N LEU A 303 -2.41 -17.12 -10.80
CA LEU A 303 -1.31 -17.97 -10.35
C LEU A 303 -1.61 -19.44 -10.68
N GLY A 304 -2.83 -19.89 -10.42
CA GLY A 304 -3.30 -21.25 -10.68
C GLY A 304 -3.28 -21.66 -12.15
N GLU A 305 -3.53 -20.71 -13.05
CA GLU A 305 -3.40 -20.90 -14.51
C GLU A 305 -1.95 -20.83 -15.00
N SER A 306 -1.07 -20.10 -14.30
CA SER A 306 0.33 -19.88 -14.70
C SER A 306 1.28 -21.06 -14.44
N VAL A 307 0.93 -21.97 -13.52
CA VAL A 307 1.78 -23.10 -13.11
C VAL A 307 1.14 -24.46 -13.42
N ALA A 308 1.99 -25.50 -13.53
CA ALA A 308 1.51 -26.86 -13.76
C ALA A 308 0.66 -27.39 -12.58
N LYS A 309 -0.26 -28.31 -12.85
CA LYS A 309 -0.99 -29.04 -11.80
C LYS A 309 -0.16 -30.24 -11.32
N PRO A 310 -0.11 -30.55 -10.02
CA PRO A 310 -0.85 -29.94 -8.92
C PRO A 310 0.02 -29.01 -8.06
N LEU A 311 0.88 -28.15 -8.66
CA LEU A 311 1.98 -27.48 -7.93
C LEU A 311 1.54 -26.58 -6.77
N LEU A 312 0.29 -26.10 -6.78
CA LEU A 312 -0.26 -25.27 -5.71
C LEU A 312 -1.06 -26.08 -4.67
N ASP A 313 -1.19 -27.39 -4.81
CA ASP A 313 -2.01 -28.19 -3.90
C ASP A 313 -1.57 -28.00 -2.43
N THR A 314 -2.55 -27.76 -1.57
CA THR A 314 -2.39 -27.37 -0.15
C THR A 314 -1.77 -26.00 0.13
N MET A 315 -1.36 -25.21 -0.87
CA MET A 315 -0.97 -23.81 -0.67
C MET A 315 -2.17 -23.01 -0.15
N GLN A 316 -1.96 -22.27 0.93
CA GLN A 316 -2.96 -21.40 1.55
C GLN A 316 -2.52 -19.93 1.44
N GLY A 317 -3.33 -19.01 1.94
CA GLY A 317 -2.96 -17.61 2.03
C GLY A 317 -4.15 -16.71 2.33
N THR A 318 -3.92 -15.41 2.25
CA THR A 318 -4.94 -14.39 2.48
C THR A 318 -5.05 -13.40 1.33
N THR A 319 -6.22 -12.80 1.16
CA THR A 319 -6.45 -11.62 0.32
C THR A 319 -7.57 -10.78 0.94
N PRO A 320 -7.57 -9.43 0.86
CA PRO A 320 -8.75 -8.63 1.13
C PRO A 320 -9.92 -9.15 0.28
N LEU A 321 -10.96 -9.70 0.92
CA LEU A 321 -12.00 -10.45 0.20
C LEU A 321 -13.35 -9.72 0.24
N THR A 322 -13.45 -8.70 -0.60
CA THR A 322 -14.71 -8.07 -0.97
C THR A 322 -15.48 -8.98 -1.94
N ASP A 323 -16.50 -9.71 -1.47
CA ASP A 323 -17.51 -10.26 -2.38
C ASP A 323 -18.46 -9.15 -2.84
N VAL A 324 -18.05 -8.46 -3.91
CA VAL A 324 -18.85 -7.42 -4.59
C VAL A 324 -20.20 -7.95 -5.11
N GLY A 325 -20.37 -9.27 -5.19
CA GLY A 325 -21.57 -9.94 -5.65
C GLY A 325 -21.81 -9.86 -7.16
N ALA A 326 -22.54 -10.85 -7.69
CA ALA A 326 -22.85 -10.94 -9.12
C ALA A 326 -23.55 -9.68 -9.67
N ALA A 327 -24.35 -9.00 -8.85
CA ALA A 327 -25.05 -7.77 -9.26
C ALA A 327 -24.09 -6.59 -9.53
N PHE A 328 -22.97 -6.47 -8.81
CA PHE A 328 -21.95 -5.47 -9.11
C PHE A 328 -21.08 -5.91 -10.29
N GLN A 329 -20.68 -7.19 -10.34
CA GLN A 329 -19.94 -7.74 -11.48
C GLN A 329 -20.67 -7.53 -12.82
N ASP A 330 -22.00 -7.67 -12.86
CA ASP A 330 -22.79 -7.45 -14.07
C ASP A 330 -22.91 -5.95 -14.44
N ARG A 331 -22.86 -5.05 -13.45
CA ARG A 331 -22.72 -3.59 -13.70
C ARG A 331 -21.33 -3.25 -14.24
N LEU A 332 -20.28 -3.84 -13.70
CA LEU A 332 -18.91 -3.70 -14.23
C LEU A 332 -18.80 -4.23 -15.66
N LYS A 333 -19.40 -5.40 -15.96
CA LYS A 333 -19.48 -5.95 -17.33
C LYS A 333 -20.29 -5.08 -18.28
N ALA A 334 -21.23 -4.27 -17.79
CA ALA A 334 -21.93 -3.29 -18.62
C ALA A 334 -21.04 -2.08 -18.99
N VAL A 335 -19.98 -1.80 -18.23
CA VAL A 335 -18.93 -0.82 -18.56
C VAL A 335 -17.85 -1.46 -19.44
N ASN A 336 -17.38 -2.67 -19.09
CA ASN A 336 -16.38 -3.43 -19.83
C ASN A 336 -16.79 -4.92 -19.96
N PRO A 337 -17.40 -5.34 -21.08
CA PRO A 337 -17.84 -6.72 -21.29
C PRO A 337 -16.73 -7.79 -21.33
N SER A 338 -15.46 -7.37 -21.34
CA SER A 338 -14.29 -8.27 -21.38
C SER A 338 -13.77 -8.66 -19.99
N LEU A 339 -14.40 -8.19 -18.91
CA LEU A 339 -13.96 -8.50 -17.54
C LEU A 339 -14.18 -9.97 -17.18
N ILE A 340 -13.06 -10.64 -16.91
CA ILE A 340 -12.98 -11.99 -16.33
C ILE A 340 -12.57 -11.97 -14.85
N ASP A 341 -12.07 -10.82 -14.38
CA ASP A 341 -11.58 -10.55 -13.03
C ASP A 341 -12.19 -9.23 -12.52
N PHE A 342 -12.22 -9.05 -11.19
CA PHE A 342 -12.92 -7.94 -10.51
C PHE A 342 -12.11 -7.34 -9.34
N ASN A 343 -10.82 -7.70 -9.19
CA ASN A 343 -10.01 -7.23 -8.06
C ASN A 343 -9.88 -5.69 -8.05
N TYR A 344 -9.96 -5.12 -6.85
CA TYR A 344 -9.93 -3.68 -6.58
C TYR A 344 -11.01 -2.84 -7.32
N ALA A 345 -12.04 -3.46 -7.91
CA ALA A 345 -13.10 -2.76 -8.64
C ALA A 345 -14.15 -2.12 -7.72
N GLY A 346 -14.44 -2.73 -6.57
CA GLY A 346 -15.32 -2.13 -5.55
C GLY A 346 -14.62 -0.97 -4.87
N GLU A 347 -13.36 -1.19 -4.52
CA GLU A 347 -12.41 -0.27 -3.90
C GLU A 347 -12.21 0.98 -4.78
N SER A 348 -12.11 0.81 -6.10
CA SER A 348 -12.01 1.91 -7.09
C SER A 348 -13.33 2.67 -7.28
N TYR A 349 -14.47 1.99 -7.17
CA TYR A 349 -15.80 2.60 -7.20
C TYR A 349 -16.06 3.42 -5.93
N ASP A 350 -15.73 2.86 -4.76
CA ASP A 350 -15.94 3.49 -3.45
C ASP A 350 -15.03 4.71 -3.28
N ALA A 351 -13.76 4.67 -3.72
CA ALA A 351 -12.89 5.85 -3.74
C ALA A 351 -13.52 7.06 -4.49
N VAL A 352 -14.27 6.81 -5.57
CA VAL A 352 -15.04 7.85 -6.28
C VAL A 352 -16.26 8.31 -5.49
N VAL A 353 -17.03 7.39 -4.91
CA VAL A 353 -18.25 7.71 -4.15
C VAL A 353 -17.91 8.48 -2.87
N ILE A 354 -16.92 8.05 -2.09
CA ILE A 354 -16.41 8.72 -0.90
C ILE A 354 -15.98 10.14 -1.24
N SER A 355 -15.17 10.31 -2.30
CA SER A 355 -14.72 11.63 -2.78
C SER A 355 -15.89 12.56 -3.18
N ALA A 356 -16.95 12.00 -3.78
CA ALA A 356 -18.15 12.74 -4.15
C ALA A 356 -19.03 13.11 -2.94
N LEU A 357 -19.11 12.24 -1.93
CA LEU A 357 -19.84 12.50 -0.68
C LEU A 357 -19.11 13.54 0.19
N ALA A 358 -17.79 13.42 0.34
CA ALA A 358 -16.95 14.38 1.04
C ALA A 358 -17.04 15.78 0.41
N ALA A 359 -17.07 15.88 -0.93
CA ALA A 359 -17.28 17.14 -1.64
C ALA A 359 -18.66 17.78 -1.37
N GLU A 360 -19.72 16.98 -1.24
CA GLU A 360 -21.07 17.42 -0.88
C GLU A 360 -21.18 17.79 0.62
N GLN A 361 -20.47 17.10 1.52
CA GLN A 361 -20.39 17.42 2.96
C GLN A 361 -19.65 18.75 3.17
N ALA A 362 -18.47 18.89 2.55
CA ALA A 362 -17.66 20.11 2.52
C ALA A 362 -18.34 21.28 1.81
N LYS A 363 -19.28 21.00 0.90
CA LYS A 363 -19.89 21.95 -0.05
C LYS A 363 -18.83 22.63 -0.92
N SER A 364 -17.79 21.89 -1.24
CA SER A 364 -16.59 22.33 -1.95
C SER A 364 -15.99 21.21 -2.78
N THR A 365 -15.53 21.51 -4.00
CA THR A 365 -14.77 20.58 -4.86
C THR A 365 -13.25 20.77 -4.78
N ALA A 366 -12.74 21.59 -3.86
CA ALA A 366 -11.29 21.76 -3.69
C ALA A 366 -10.70 20.55 -2.97
N GLY A 367 -9.55 20.02 -3.44
CA GLY A 367 -8.98 18.78 -2.93
C GLY A 367 -8.70 18.81 -1.42
N THR A 368 -8.22 19.94 -0.88
CA THR A 368 -8.02 20.15 0.57
C THR A 368 -9.30 20.08 1.40
N ASP A 369 -10.44 20.40 0.79
CA ASP A 369 -11.74 20.46 1.45
C ASP A 369 -12.41 19.09 1.39
N ILE A 370 -12.25 18.38 0.26
CA ILE A 370 -12.61 16.98 0.09
C ILE A 370 -11.84 16.13 1.12
N ALA A 371 -10.50 16.23 1.14
CA ALA A 371 -9.63 15.53 2.07
C ALA A 371 -10.06 15.68 3.54
N ALA A 372 -10.34 16.92 3.97
CA ALA A 372 -10.79 17.22 5.32
C ALA A 372 -12.21 16.71 5.67
N ASN A 373 -12.88 16.01 4.77
CA ASN A 373 -14.21 15.40 4.94
C ASN A 373 -14.26 13.91 4.48
N ILE A 374 -13.13 13.27 4.12
CA ILE A 374 -13.15 11.87 3.64
C ILE A 374 -13.46 10.89 4.78
N ASN A 375 -12.76 10.97 5.92
CA ASN A 375 -13.01 10.06 7.04
C ASN A 375 -14.45 10.20 7.56
N SER A 376 -14.92 11.44 7.74
CA SER A 376 -16.23 11.81 8.26
C SER A 376 -17.43 11.52 7.35
N VAL A 377 -17.25 10.80 6.24
CA VAL A 377 -18.35 10.15 5.50
C VAL A 377 -18.33 8.63 5.60
N THR A 378 -17.42 8.03 6.38
CA THR A 378 -17.18 6.57 6.48
C THR A 378 -17.22 6.01 7.90
N GLU A 379 -17.48 6.84 8.92
CA GLU A 379 -17.51 6.44 10.34
C GLU A 379 -18.72 7.04 11.09
N GLY A 380 -19.17 6.37 12.14
CA GLY A 380 -19.96 6.92 13.27
C GLY A 380 -21.39 7.45 13.03
N GLY A 381 -21.73 7.82 11.80
CA GLY A 381 -22.98 8.49 11.42
C GLY A 381 -24.15 7.56 11.07
N THR A 382 -25.00 8.02 10.15
CA THR A 382 -26.16 7.27 9.64
C THR A 382 -25.74 6.38 8.48
N LYS A 383 -25.78 5.06 8.67
CA LYS A 383 -25.45 4.07 7.65
C LYS A 383 -26.24 4.26 6.34
N CYS A 384 -25.53 4.31 5.22
CA CYS A 384 -26.07 4.36 3.86
C CYS A 384 -25.11 3.66 2.88
N THR A 385 -25.63 3.05 1.81
CA THR A 385 -24.89 2.04 1.00
C THR A 385 -24.69 2.41 -0.48
N SER A 386 -25.05 3.64 -0.86
CA SER A 386 -24.86 4.14 -2.22
C SER A 386 -24.89 5.66 -2.27
N TYR A 387 -24.22 6.27 -3.26
CA TYR A 387 -24.24 7.72 -3.44
C TYR A 387 -25.67 8.29 -3.47
N VAL A 388 -26.60 7.64 -4.18
CA VAL A 388 -28.00 8.09 -4.30
C VAL A 388 -28.79 8.01 -2.98
N GLU A 389 -28.41 7.13 -2.05
CA GLU A 389 -29.00 7.00 -0.71
C GLU A 389 -28.37 7.99 0.28
N CYS A 390 -27.05 8.15 0.24
CA CYS A 390 -26.31 9.05 1.12
C CYS A 390 -26.52 10.54 0.77
N LEU A 391 -26.60 10.89 -0.52
CA LEU A 391 -26.71 12.28 -0.99
C LEU A 391 -27.84 13.11 -0.35
N PRO A 392 -29.09 12.61 -0.17
CA PRO A 392 -30.13 13.35 0.53
C PRO A 392 -29.85 13.53 2.04
N LEU A 393 -29.12 12.62 2.68
CA LEU A 393 -28.71 12.74 4.09
C LEU A 393 -27.64 13.84 4.24
N VAL A 394 -26.59 13.80 3.41
CA VAL A 394 -25.54 14.84 3.36
C VAL A 394 -26.16 16.22 3.09
N LYS A 395 -27.11 16.31 2.14
CA LYS A 395 -27.82 17.55 1.81
C LYS A 395 -28.78 18.04 2.90
N ALA A 396 -29.23 17.17 3.81
CA ALA A 396 -29.94 17.55 5.02
C ALA A 396 -29.02 18.03 6.15
N GLY A 397 -27.70 17.84 6.02
CA GLY A 397 -26.74 18.02 7.12
C GLY A 397 -26.80 16.90 8.16
N THR A 398 -27.26 15.71 7.74
CA THR A 398 -27.17 14.48 8.53
C THR A 398 -25.75 13.92 8.42
N ASP A 399 -25.22 13.52 9.56
CA ASP A 399 -23.96 12.78 9.67
C ASP A 399 -24.14 11.38 9.06
N ILE A 400 -23.25 10.95 8.18
CA ILE A 400 -23.39 9.71 7.39
C ILE A 400 -22.22 8.77 7.61
N ASP A 401 -22.48 7.50 7.33
CA ASP A 401 -21.53 6.41 7.47
C ASP A 401 -21.69 5.50 6.23
N TYR A 402 -20.79 5.66 5.26
CA TYR A 402 -20.87 5.01 3.94
C TYR A 402 -20.29 3.60 3.98
N ASP A 403 -21.17 2.60 4.08
CA ASP A 403 -20.82 1.19 3.85
C ASP A 403 -20.91 0.90 2.35
N GLY A 404 -19.77 0.93 1.67
CA GLY A 404 -19.70 0.86 0.22
C GLY A 404 -19.92 -0.52 -0.38
N ILE A 405 -19.51 -0.68 -1.64
CA ILE A 405 -19.41 -2.00 -2.30
C ILE A 405 -18.40 -2.90 -1.56
N THR A 406 -17.42 -2.29 -0.88
CA THR A 406 -16.41 -2.90 0.00
C THR A 406 -16.89 -3.23 1.42
N GLY A 407 -18.06 -2.74 1.85
CA GLY A 407 -18.60 -2.95 3.19
C GLY A 407 -18.21 -1.87 4.20
N GLU A 408 -18.03 -2.25 5.46
CA GLU A 408 -17.65 -1.32 6.57
C GLU A 408 -16.22 -0.81 6.37
N LEU A 409 -16.08 0.51 6.16
CA LEU A 409 -14.81 1.17 5.90
C LEU A 409 -14.16 1.73 7.17
N ASP A 410 -14.90 2.56 7.93
CA ASP A 410 -14.50 3.08 9.25
C ASP A 410 -13.06 3.65 9.25
N PHE A 411 -12.82 4.67 8.39
CA PHE A 411 -11.47 5.19 8.14
C PHE A 411 -10.83 5.80 9.38
N ASN A 412 -9.60 5.38 9.67
CA ASN A 412 -8.79 5.94 10.75
C ASN A 412 -8.09 7.26 10.34
N ASP A 413 -7.42 7.92 11.28
CA ASP A 413 -6.66 9.17 11.07
C ASP A 413 -5.62 9.10 9.91
N SER A 414 -5.16 7.92 9.49
CA SER A 414 -4.23 7.73 8.37
C SER A 414 -4.91 7.65 6.99
N GLY A 415 -6.24 7.80 6.93
CA GLY A 415 -7.00 7.83 5.68
C GLY A 415 -7.23 6.44 5.06
N GLU A 416 -7.27 5.40 5.88
CA GLU A 416 -7.41 3.99 5.48
C GLU A 416 -8.37 3.22 6.41
N PRO A 417 -8.93 2.07 5.99
CA PRO A 417 -9.84 1.28 6.81
C PRO A 417 -9.23 0.86 8.15
N SER A 418 -9.97 1.07 9.25
CA SER A 418 -9.57 0.57 10.58
C SER A 418 -9.77 -0.94 10.75
N ILE A 419 -10.50 -1.57 9.83
CA ILE A 419 -10.76 -3.02 9.76
C ILE A 419 -10.33 -3.56 8.39
N GLY A 420 -9.74 -4.76 8.38
CA GLY A 420 -9.55 -5.56 7.18
C GLY A 420 -10.27 -6.91 7.28
N SER A 421 -11.08 -7.24 6.27
CA SER A 421 -11.70 -8.56 6.11
C SER A 421 -10.95 -9.37 5.07
N TYR A 422 -10.17 -10.35 5.53
CA TYR A 422 -9.33 -11.19 4.66
C TYR A 422 -9.95 -12.57 4.51
N GLY A 423 -10.14 -13.02 3.28
CA GLY A 423 -10.45 -14.43 3.03
C GLY A 423 -9.27 -15.31 3.45
N LYS A 424 -9.52 -16.45 4.11
CA LYS A 424 -8.58 -17.57 4.13
C LYS A 424 -8.83 -18.39 2.87
N LEU A 425 -7.91 -18.37 1.92
CA LEU A 425 -8.02 -19.09 0.64
C LEU A 425 -7.04 -20.26 0.59
N LYS A 426 -7.39 -21.28 -0.21
CA LYS A 426 -6.60 -22.49 -0.39
C LYS A 426 -6.68 -22.96 -1.84
N PHE A 427 -5.55 -23.36 -2.39
CA PHE A 427 -5.47 -24.06 -3.67
C PHE A 427 -5.63 -25.57 -3.47
N GLY A 428 -6.52 -26.17 -4.27
CA GLY A 428 -6.63 -27.64 -4.37
C GLY A 428 -5.75 -28.24 -5.48
N PRO A 429 -5.83 -29.57 -5.72
CA PRO A 429 -4.98 -30.29 -6.68
C PRO A 429 -5.21 -29.89 -8.14
N GLU A 430 -6.31 -29.19 -8.41
CA GLU A 430 -6.61 -28.62 -9.72
C GLU A 430 -6.04 -27.18 -9.91
N ASN A 431 -5.19 -26.70 -8.99
CA ASN A 431 -4.72 -25.31 -8.88
C ASN A 431 -5.88 -24.27 -8.83
N THR A 432 -7.06 -24.67 -8.37
CA THR A 432 -8.23 -23.80 -8.20
C THR A 432 -8.36 -23.34 -6.76
N LEU A 433 -8.67 -22.06 -6.54
CA LEU A 433 -8.90 -21.49 -5.22
C LEU A 433 -10.29 -21.84 -4.65
N THR A 434 -10.33 -22.07 -3.34
CA THR A 434 -11.55 -22.07 -2.52
C THR A 434 -11.33 -21.24 -1.26
N THR A 435 -12.31 -20.39 -0.92
CA THR A 435 -12.34 -19.69 0.37
C THR A 435 -12.81 -20.65 1.45
N GLU A 436 -11.95 -20.97 2.42
CA GLU A 436 -12.28 -21.87 3.55
C GLU A 436 -12.78 -21.10 4.78
N GLY A 437 -12.60 -19.77 4.83
CA GLY A 437 -13.09 -18.91 5.89
C GLY A 437 -12.67 -17.46 5.71
N PHE A 438 -12.77 -16.66 6.79
CA PHE A 438 -12.33 -15.28 6.84
C PHE A 438 -11.59 -15.01 8.15
N VAL A 439 -10.65 -14.04 8.13
CA VAL A 439 -10.10 -13.39 9.31
C VAL A 439 -10.50 -11.92 9.25
N VAL A 440 -11.12 -11.42 10.31
CA VAL A 440 -11.30 -9.98 10.51
C VAL A 440 -10.21 -9.52 11.48
N VAL A 441 -9.50 -8.46 11.10
CA VAL A 441 -8.40 -7.85 11.84
C VAL A 441 -8.63 -6.34 11.92
N GLY A 442 -8.12 -5.70 12.97
CA GLY A 442 -8.42 -4.31 13.30
C GLY A 442 -9.45 -4.16 14.44
N LYS A 443 -9.61 -2.90 14.89
CA LYS A 443 -10.24 -2.46 16.15
C LYS A 443 -9.54 -2.92 17.45
#